data_AF-A0A2V8UKJ9-F1
#
_entry.id   AF-A0A2V8UKJ9-F1
#
_cell.length_a   1.000
_cell.length_b   1.000
_cell.length_c   1.000
_cell.angle_alpha   90.00
_cell.angle_beta   90.00
_cell.angle_gamma   90.00
#
_symmetry.space_group_name_H-M   'P 1'
#
loop_
_entity.id
_entity.type
_entity.pdbx_description
1 polymer ?
#
loop_
_entity_poly.entity_id
_entity_poly.type
_entity_poly.pdbx_seq_one_letter_code
_entity_poly.pdbx_strand_id
1 'polypeptide(L)'
;MTMKCALSLAVLFPYSGMFAQEAGLSHGLFGRRYQEGERLVYRMKASNNGQRYEAQATGVVKKDSSGAFIEEYEWSNITANGVQVDVSPASAQFRQRLSLEPGKAPAIPNLTGVHRILIGPITDFLTFYADLWLAARVDKLRRAGDRVFYPHGTPASWADGNHVVIGEDSIDFDISLAQVDAHRKVAKLLIRHVPPKNPQVKLPAVWMREAVADTPNNWVNVIRNGDKRVAAVGKETFDVQITVSLLKGEIVSGTIENSVTARERDCQDAALTNCGDTRPRQILRHIKISLVR
;
A
#
# COMPACT_ATOMS: atom_id res chain seq x y z
N MET A 1 31.97 70.62 -25.60
CA MET A 1 31.96 70.50 -27.07
C MET A 1 33.23 69.78 -27.49
N THR A 2 33.21 68.44 -27.43
CA THR A 2 34.14 67.56 -28.16
C THR A 2 33.51 66.18 -28.19
N MET A 3 33.05 65.83 -29.38
CA MET A 3 32.39 64.60 -29.76
C MET A 3 33.49 63.55 -30.01
N LYS A 4 33.43 62.40 -29.35
CA LYS A 4 34.20 61.21 -29.76
C LYS A 4 33.24 60.05 -30.01
N CYS A 5 33.09 59.81 -31.31
CA CYS A 5 32.51 58.65 -31.94
C CYS A 5 33.37 57.43 -31.59
N ALA A 6 32.73 56.31 -31.21
CA ALA A 6 33.35 54.99 -31.26
C ALA A 6 32.26 53.97 -31.58
N LEU A 7 32.27 53.51 -32.84
CA LEU A 7 31.65 52.27 -33.29
C LEU A 7 32.13 51.11 -32.41
N SER A 8 31.24 50.19 -32.05
CA SER A 8 31.63 48.83 -31.69
C SER A 8 30.56 47.82 -32.11
N LEU A 9 31.07 46.78 -32.77
CA LEU A 9 30.41 45.68 -33.45
C LEU A 9 29.30 45.01 -32.64
N ALA A 10 28.17 44.75 -33.31
CA ALA A 10 27.19 43.77 -32.87
C ALA A 10 27.71 42.35 -33.14
N VAL A 11 28.03 41.61 -32.08
CA VAL A 11 28.29 40.17 -32.15
C VAL A 11 26.94 39.45 -32.00
N LEU A 12 26.44 38.89 -33.10
CA LEU A 12 25.32 37.96 -33.09
C LEU A 12 25.80 36.61 -32.53
N PHE A 13 25.46 36.32 -31.28
CA PHE A 13 25.60 34.97 -30.72
C PHE A 13 24.42 34.10 -31.17
N PRO A 14 24.65 32.94 -31.81
CA PRO A 14 23.59 31.97 -31.99
C PRO A 14 23.24 31.37 -30.62
N TYR A 15 22.02 31.63 -30.15
CA TYR A 15 21.42 30.85 -29.07
C TYR A 15 21.17 29.44 -29.61
N SER A 16 22.18 28.58 -29.53
CA SER A 16 21.99 27.14 -29.59
C SER A 16 21.15 26.77 -28.36
N GLY A 17 19.86 26.51 -28.59
CA GLY A 17 18.98 25.95 -27.58
C GLY A 17 19.58 24.64 -27.08
N MET A 18 20.20 24.67 -25.89
CA MET A 18 20.40 23.46 -25.12
C MET A 18 19.03 22.99 -24.69
N PHE A 19 18.43 22.09 -25.47
CA PHE A 19 17.52 21.13 -24.88
C PHE A 19 18.34 20.35 -23.87
N ALA A 20 18.21 20.74 -22.59
CA ALA A 20 18.55 19.87 -21.50
C ALA A 20 17.68 18.62 -21.68
N GLN A 21 18.26 17.60 -22.30
CA GLN A 21 17.70 16.26 -22.26
C GLN A 21 17.87 15.84 -20.80
N GLU A 22 16.85 16.13 -19.98
CA GLU A 22 16.71 15.50 -18.68
C GLU A 22 16.90 14.00 -18.94
N ALA A 23 18.00 13.47 -18.40
CA ALA A 23 18.25 12.04 -18.37
C ALA A 23 17.11 11.43 -17.55
N GLY A 24 16.01 11.11 -18.23
CA GLY A 24 14.89 10.44 -17.63
C GLY A 24 15.44 9.18 -16.99
N LEU A 25 15.29 9.09 -15.67
CA LEU A 25 15.54 7.85 -14.94
C LEU A 25 14.88 6.74 -15.77
N SER A 26 15.68 5.80 -16.25
CA SER A 26 15.17 4.64 -16.99
C SER A 26 14.11 4.00 -16.10
N HIS A 27 12.85 4.26 -16.42
CA HIS A 27 11.73 3.65 -15.72
C HIS A 27 11.91 2.16 -15.97
N GLY A 28 12.26 1.41 -14.91
CA GLY A 28 12.33 -0.05 -14.97
C GLY A 28 11.02 -0.63 -15.50
N LEU A 29 10.96 -1.96 -15.69
CA LEU A 29 9.81 -2.64 -16.32
C LEU A 29 8.44 -2.22 -15.73
N PHE A 30 8.40 -1.86 -14.45
CA PHE A 30 7.20 -1.48 -13.70
C PHE A 30 7.07 0.01 -13.38
N GLY A 31 7.95 0.86 -13.92
CA GLY A 31 7.92 2.29 -13.64
C GLY A 31 6.62 2.93 -14.13
N ARG A 32 5.94 3.64 -13.22
CA ARG A 32 4.71 4.37 -13.52
C ARG A 32 4.99 5.56 -14.44
N ARG A 33 4.26 5.63 -15.55
CA ARG A 33 4.32 6.71 -16.55
C ARG A 33 3.10 7.60 -16.38
N TYR A 34 3.25 8.57 -15.49
CA TYR A 34 2.17 9.48 -15.13
C TYR A 34 1.75 10.40 -16.28
N GLN A 35 0.46 10.68 -16.34
CA GLN A 35 -0.10 11.75 -17.15
C GLN A 35 -0.97 12.61 -16.24
N GLU A 36 -0.63 13.90 -16.08
CA GLU A 36 -1.42 14.81 -15.25
C GLU A 36 -2.87 14.88 -15.73
N GLY A 37 -3.82 14.82 -14.80
CA GLY A 37 -5.25 14.75 -15.10
C GLY A 37 -5.77 13.37 -15.50
N GLU A 38 -4.90 12.35 -15.63
CA GLU A 38 -5.33 10.97 -15.87
C GLU A 38 -6.28 10.50 -14.78
N ARG A 39 -7.39 9.86 -15.19
CA ARG A 39 -8.40 9.31 -14.28
C ARG A 39 -8.23 7.80 -14.17
N LEU A 40 -8.27 7.31 -12.94
CA LEU A 40 -8.17 5.89 -12.61
C LEU A 40 -9.36 5.50 -11.74
N VAL A 41 -10.11 4.47 -12.11
CA VAL A 41 -11.24 4.00 -11.31
C VAL A 41 -11.00 2.55 -10.96
N TYR A 42 -10.87 2.23 -9.67
CA TYR A 42 -10.73 0.85 -9.20
C TYR A 42 -12.00 0.40 -8.52
N ARG A 43 -12.45 -0.81 -8.86
CA ARG A 43 -13.41 -1.55 -8.06
C ARG A 43 -12.67 -2.52 -7.16
N MET A 44 -12.95 -2.47 -5.88
CA MET A 44 -12.45 -3.40 -4.88
C MET A 44 -13.58 -4.29 -4.37
N LYS A 45 -13.30 -5.58 -4.23
CA LYS A 45 -14.14 -6.53 -3.51
C LYS A 45 -13.28 -7.28 -2.52
N ALA A 46 -13.83 -7.58 -1.36
CA ALA A 46 -13.14 -8.38 -0.38
C ALA A 46 -14.08 -9.29 0.40
N SER A 47 -13.50 -10.35 0.94
CA SER A 47 -14.10 -11.14 2.01
C SER A 47 -13.14 -11.30 3.17
N ASN A 48 -13.66 -11.35 4.40
CA ASN A 48 -12.94 -11.60 5.63
C ASN A 48 -13.80 -12.53 6.50
N ASN A 49 -13.41 -13.81 6.61
CA ASN A 49 -14.17 -14.82 7.35
C ASN A 49 -15.68 -14.82 7.02
N GLY A 50 -16.01 -14.68 5.72
CA GLY A 50 -17.39 -14.65 5.22
C GLY A 50 -18.07 -13.27 5.20
N GLN A 51 -17.56 -12.28 5.94
CA GLN A 51 -18.01 -10.89 5.79
C GLN A 51 -17.47 -10.30 4.51
N ARG A 52 -18.30 -9.60 3.73
CA ARG A 52 -17.92 -9.05 2.43
C ARG A 52 -18.02 -7.53 2.42
N TYR A 53 -17.15 -6.88 1.67
CA TYR A 53 -17.34 -5.49 1.29
C TYR A 53 -16.99 -5.25 -0.17
N GLU A 54 -17.60 -4.22 -0.73
CA GLU A 54 -17.21 -3.65 -2.01
C GLU A 54 -17.01 -2.15 -1.83
N ALA A 55 -16.06 -1.58 -2.57
CA ALA A 55 -15.81 -0.15 -2.60
C ALA A 55 -15.26 0.26 -3.95
N GLN A 56 -15.43 1.53 -4.31
CA GLN A 56 -14.83 2.13 -5.49
C GLN A 56 -13.87 3.23 -5.10
N ALA A 57 -12.64 3.17 -5.63
CA ALA A 57 -11.66 4.25 -5.53
C ALA A 57 -11.61 4.99 -6.88
N THR A 58 -11.97 6.27 -6.89
CA THR A 58 -11.89 7.13 -8.08
C THR A 58 -10.73 8.10 -7.89
N GLY A 59 -9.75 8.05 -8.78
CA GLY A 59 -8.50 8.79 -8.66
C GLY A 59 -8.25 9.75 -9.81
N VAL A 60 -7.51 10.81 -9.51
CA VAL A 60 -6.92 11.71 -10.50
C VAL A 60 -5.41 11.85 -10.25
N VAL A 61 -4.63 11.76 -11.33
CA VAL A 61 -3.19 12.03 -11.29
C VAL A 61 -2.96 13.54 -11.22
N LYS A 62 -2.16 13.98 -10.25
CA LYS A 62 -1.73 15.37 -10.11
C LYS A 62 -0.32 15.46 -9.53
N LYS A 63 0.29 16.64 -9.57
CA LYS A 63 1.52 16.91 -8.82
C LYS A 63 1.21 17.42 -7.43
N ASP A 64 2.05 17.06 -6.46
CA ASP A 64 2.01 17.69 -5.15
C ASP A 64 2.88 18.96 -5.08
N SER A 65 2.99 19.54 -3.88
CA SER A 65 3.78 20.76 -3.66
C SER A 65 5.29 20.60 -3.91
N SER A 66 5.80 19.37 -3.98
CA SER A 66 7.19 19.08 -4.34
C SER A 66 7.38 18.85 -5.85
N GLY A 67 6.29 18.85 -6.63
CA GLY A 67 6.30 18.55 -8.06
C GLY A 67 6.23 17.06 -8.40
N ALA A 68 6.24 16.18 -7.38
CA ALA A 68 6.13 14.73 -7.57
C ALA A 68 4.70 14.33 -7.92
N PHE A 69 4.55 13.35 -8.81
CA PHE A 69 3.26 12.80 -9.16
C PHE A 69 2.65 11.98 -8.03
N ILE A 70 1.35 12.18 -7.85
CA ILE A 70 0.48 11.41 -6.97
C ILE A 70 -0.81 11.06 -7.70
N GLU A 71 -1.42 9.98 -7.26
CA GLU A 71 -2.79 9.63 -7.56
C GLU A 71 -3.61 9.89 -6.30
N GLU A 72 -4.54 10.84 -6.39
CA GLU A 72 -5.43 11.19 -5.28
C GLU A 72 -6.79 10.54 -5.48
N TYR A 73 -7.14 9.63 -4.57
CA TYR A 73 -8.35 8.82 -4.62
C TYR A 73 -9.40 9.30 -3.62
N GLU A 74 -10.64 9.35 -4.09
CA GLU A 74 -11.83 9.38 -3.26
C GLU A 74 -12.50 8.00 -3.22
N TRP A 75 -13.14 7.69 -2.10
CA TRP A 75 -13.82 6.42 -1.87
C TRP A 75 -15.34 6.58 -1.95
N SER A 76 -16.01 5.68 -2.67
CA SER A 76 -17.45 5.72 -2.94
C SER A 76 -18.04 4.32 -3.11
N ASN A 77 -19.36 4.23 -3.27
CA ASN A 77 -20.09 2.98 -3.55
C ASN A 77 -19.75 1.85 -2.56
N ILE A 78 -19.70 2.21 -1.27
CA ILE A 78 -19.26 1.32 -0.21
C ILE A 78 -20.45 0.45 0.20
N THR A 79 -20.27 -0.86 0.12
CA THR A 79 -21.25 -1.82 0.62
C THR A 79 -20.60 -2.80 1.59
N ALA A 80 -21.36 -3.22 2.60
CA ALA A 80 -21.00 -4.29 3.52
C ALA A 80 -22.09 -5.36 3.47
N ASN A 81 -21.71 -6.59 3.15
CA ASN A 81 -22.65 -7.71 2.95
C ASN A 81 -23.81 -7.37 1.99
N GLY A 82 -23.53 -6.60 0.94
CA GLY A 82 -24.51 -6.17 -0.06
C GLY A 82 -25.39 -4.98 0.36
N VAL A 83 -25.23 -4.46 1.58
CA VAL A 83 -25.96 -3.29 2.08
C VAL A 83 -25.10 -2.05 1.91
N GLN A 84 -25.68 -0.98 1.37
CA GLN A 84 -25.02 0.31 1.25
C GLN A 84 -24.64 0.85 2.64
N VAL A 85 -23.42 1.36 2.77
CA VAL A 85 -22.94 1.95 4.01
C VAL A 85 -22.81 3.46 3.82
N ASP A 86 -23.57 4.21 4.62
CA ASP A 86 -23.40 5.65 4.73
C ASP A 86 -22.15 5.94 5.56
N VAL A 87 -21.24 6.73 5.00
CA VAL A 87 -20.03 7.17 5.69
C VAL A 87 -20.19 8.61 6.15
N SER A 88 -19.48 8.95 7.24
CA SER A 88 -19.49 10.32 7.75
C SER A 88 -19.00 11.33 6.70
N PRO A 89 -19.41 12.62 6.78
CA PRO A 89 -18.89 13.65 5.87
C PRO A 89 -17.36 13.73 5.85
N ALA A 90 -16.71 13.58 7.01
CA ALA A 90 -15.25 13.56 7.11
C ALA A 90 -14.63 12.41 6.29
N SER A 91 -15.27 11.24 6.29
CA SER A 91 -14.82 10.08 5.53
C SER A 91 -15.12 10.22 4.03
N ALA A 92 -16.23 10.86 3.64
CA ALA A 92 -16.50 11.18 2.25
C ALA A 92 -15.52 12.22 1.67
N GLN A 93 -15.03 13.13 2.51
CA GLN A 93 -14.01 14.12 2.16
C GLN A 93 -12.58 13.59 2.24
N PHE A 94 -12.37 12.41 2.82
CA PHE A 94 -11.04 11.80 2.88
C PHE A 94 -10.49 11.57 1.47
N ARG A 95 -9.20 11.87 1.30
CA ARG A 95 -8.48 11.69 0.03
C ARG A 95 -7.23 10.87 0.28
N GLN A 96 -7.21 9.66 -0.27
CA GLN A 96 -6.03 8.80 -0.20
C GLN A 96 -5.04 9.20 -1.28
N ARG A 97 -3.82 9.56 -0.88
CA ARG A 97 -2.77 9.96 -1.81
C ARG A 97 -1.76 8.83 -1.95
N LEU A 98 -1.62 8.30 -3.15
CA LEU A 98 -0.69 7.21 -3.47
C LEU A 98 0.30 7.67 -4.53
N SER A 99 1.47 7.03 -4.57
CA SER A 99 2.48 7.27 -5.59
C SER A 99 3.30 6.00 -5.82
N LEU A 100 3.72 5.83 -7.05
CA LEU A 100 4.66 4.83 -7.54
C LEU A 100 5.96 5.50 -8.01
N GLU A 101 6.16 6.78 -7.68
CA GLU A 101 7.44 7.43 -7.90
C GLU A 101 8.53 6.79 -7.02
N PRO A 102 9.71 6.44 -7.57
CA PRO A 102 10.75 5.73 -6.83
C PRO A 102 11.20 6.44 -5.54
N GLY A 103 11.23 7.77 -5.56
CA GLY A 103 11.65 8.61 -4.43
C GLY A 103 10.61 8.77 -3.32
N LYS A 104 9.37 8.30 -3.52
CA LYS A 104 8.26 8.54 -2.61
C LYS A 104 7.75 7.24 -2.02
N ALA A 105 8.29 6.88 -0.86
CA ALA A 105 7.88 5.68 -0.14
C ALA A 105 6.38 5.74 0.22
N PRO A 106 5.62 4.66 -0.03
CA PRO A 106 4.24 4.54 0.41
C PRO A 106 4.16 4.62 1.94
N ALA A 107 3.11 5.27 2.44
CA ALA A 107 2.87 5.44 3.86
C ALA A 107 1.38 5.29 4.17
N ILE A 108 1.08 4.72 5.33
CA ILE A 108 -0.29 4.63 5.83
C ILE A 108 -0.77 6.05 6.15
N PRO A 109 -1.91 6.49 5.60
CA PRO A 109 -2.44 7.82 5.88
C PRO A 109 -2.96 7.91 7.32
N ASN A 110 -3.23 9.11 7.80
CA ASN A 110 -3.93 9.27 9.08
C ASN A 110 -5.37 8.71 8.97
N LEU A 111 -5.70 7.74 9.82
CA LEU A 111 -6.99 7.03 9.82
C LEU A 111 -7.96 7.48 10.92
N THR A 112 -7.56 8.37 11.84
CA THR A 112 -8.35 8.70 13.05
C THR A 112 -9.74 9.27 12.75
N GLY A 113 -9.93 9.95 11.61
CA GLY A 113 -11.22 10.51 11.18
C GLY A 113 -11.97 9.66 10.12
N VAL A 114 -11.44 8.49 9.77
CA VAL A 114 -11.97 7.65 8.70
C VAL A 114 -12.99 6.67 9.27
N HIS A 115 -14.13 6.52 8.58
CA HIS A 115 -15.16 5.55 8.94
C HIS A 115 -14.55 4.14 8.90
N ARG A 116 -14.78 3.34 9.94
CA ARG A 116 -14.12 2.04 10.14
C ARG A 116 -14.18 1.11 8.93
N ILE A 117 -15.31 1.12 8.20
CA ILE A 117 -15.48 0.29 6.99
C ILE A 117 -14.44 0.58 5.89
N LEU A 118 -13.87 1.78 5.87
CA LEU A 118 -12.91 2.23 4.86
C LEU A 118 -11.46 1.92 5.21
N ILE A 119 -11.15 1.61 6.47
CA ILE A 119 -9.77 1.32 6.90
C ILE A 119 -9.21 0.12 6.12
N GLY A 120 -9.98 -0.96 5.99
CA GLY A 120 -9.61 -2.12 5.17
C GLY A 120 -9.34 -1.75 3.72
N PRO A 121 -10.33 -1.21 2.97
CA PRO A 121 -10.12 -0.74 1.61
C PRO A 121 -8.90 0.16 1.41
N ILE A 122 -8.70 1.15 2.28
CA ILE A 122 -7.57 2.08 2.20
C ILE A 122 -6.24 1.35 2.36
N THR A 123 -6.13 0.49 3.38
CA THR A 123 -4.88 -0.23 3.69
C THR A 123 -4.57 -1.32 2.67
N ASP A 124 -5.57 -2.10 2.24
CA ASP A 124 -5.35 -3.11 1.20
C ASP A 124 -5.00 -2.49 -0.16
N PHE A 125 -5.61 -1.34 -0.48
CA PHE A 125 -5.27 -0.63 -1.71
C PHE A 125 -3.84 -0.10 -1.65
N LEU A 126 -3.43 0.44 -0.50
CA LEU A 126 -2.04 0.82 -0.25
C LEU A 126 -1.08 -0.37 -0.38
N THR A 127 -1.45 -1.58 0.07
CA THR A 127 -0.62 -2.79 -0.08
C THR A 127 -0.26 -3.06 -1.54
N PHE A 128 -1.23 -2.99 -2.46
CA PHE A 128 -0.94 -3.16 -3.89
C PHE A 128 0.04 -2.11 -4.42
N TYR A 129 -0.06 -0.86 -3.96
CA TYR A 129 0.87 0.20 -4.34
C TYR A 129 2.26 0.00 -3.73
N ALA A 130 2.32 -0.42 -2.47
CA ALA A 130 3.58 -0.70 -1.78
C ALA A 130 4.36 -1.82 -2.45
N ASP A 131 3.68 -2.91 -2.79
CA ASP A 131 4.28 -4.05 -3.48
C ASP A 131 4.78 -3.67 -4.88
N LEU A 132 3.97 -2.95 -5.64
CA LEU A 132 4.38 -2.50 -6.97
C LEU A 132 5.53 -1.49 -6.90
N TRP A 133 5.50 -0.56 -5.94
CA TRP A 133 6.57 0.39 -5.72
C TRP A 133 7.88 -0.31 -5.38
N LEU A 134 7.85 -1.30 -4.48
CA LEU A 134 9.04 -2.08 -4.13
C LEU A 134 9.55 -2.89 -5.33
N ALA A 135 8.65 -3.56 -6.06
CA ALA A 135 8.98 -4.30 -7.27
C ALA A 135 9.60 -3.42 -8.37
N ALA A 136 9.15 -2.17 -8.50
CA ALA A 136 9.70 -1.21 -9.46
C ALA A 136 11.11 -0.72 -9.08
N ARG A 137 11.47 -0.79 -7.80
CA ARG A 137 12.78 -0.35 -7.28
C ARG A 137 13.85 -1.45 -7.29
N VAL A 138 13.45 -2.70 -7.35
CA VAL A 138 14.38 -3.83 -7.47
C VAL A 138 14.73 -4.05 -8.94
N ASP A 139 15.98 -3.78 -9.29
CA ASP A 139 16.49 -3.87 -10.67
C ASP A 139 16.65 -5.30 -11.20
N LYS A 140 16.37 -6.30 -10.35
CA LYS A 140 16.54 -7.74 -10.60
C LYS A 140 15.34 -8.41 -11.28
N LEU A 141 14.20 -7.74 -11.39
CA LEU A 141 12.96 -8.30 -11.97
C LEU A 141 12.79 -7.86 -13.43
N ARG A 142 13.46 -8.54 -14.36
CA ARG A 142 13.51 -8.15 -15.79
C ARG A 142 12.81 -9.13 -16.72
N ARG A 143 12.79 -10.41 -16.38
CA ARG A 143 12.18 -11.50 -17.17
C ARG A 143 11.37 -12.44 -16.29
N ALA A 144 10.43 -13.15 -16.90
CA ALA A 144 9.63 -14.16 -16.21
C ALA A 144 10.53 -15.20 -15.52
N GLY A 145 10.20 -15.53 -14.27
CA GLY A 145 10.99 -16.41 -13.41
C GLY A 145 12.02 -15.69 -12.52
N ASP A 146 12.33 -14.42 -12.80
CA ASP A 146 13.18 -13.64 -11.89
C ASP A 146 12.52 -13.51 -10.50
N ARG A 147 13.35 -13.57 -9.46
CA ARG A 147 12.91 -13.56 -8.06
C ARG A 147 13.91 -12.79 -7.21
N VAL A 148 13.42 -12.05 -6.22
CA VAL A 148 14.23 -11.32 -5.26
C VAL A 148 13.60 -11.43 -3.87
N PHE A 149 14.45 -11.67 -2.88
CA PHE A 149 14.09 -11.56 -1.48
C PHE A 149 14.55 -10.20 -0.96
N TYR A 150 13.66 -9.49 -0.27
CA TYR A 150 13.93 -8.18 0.32
C TYR A 150 13.62 -8.24 1.82
N PRO A 151 14.65 -8.26 2.69
CA PRO A 151 14.46 -8.20 4.12
C PRO A 151 14.05 -6.78 4.52
N HIS A 152 12.86 -6.64 5.10
CA HIS A 152 12.33 -5.37 5.57
C HIS A 152 12.16 -5.38 7.09
N GLY A 153 11.34 -6.30 7.61
CA GLY A 153 11.12 -6.56 9.03
C GLY A 153 10.61 -5.37 9.87
N THR A 154 10.48 -4.18 9.30
CA THR A 154 10.00 -2.99 10.00
C THR A 154 8.47 -3.06 10.09
N PRO A 155 7.85 -2.72 11.24
CA PRO A 155 6.41 -2.86 11.35
C PRO A 155 5.64 -1.80 10.56
N ALA A 156 4.56 -2.22 9.90
CA ALA A 156 3.53 -1.31 9.41
C ALA A 156 2.37 -1.27 10.42
N SER A 157 1.70 -0.12 10.55
CA SER A 157 0.63 0.06 11.55
C SER A 157 -0.67 0.57 10.95
N TRP A 158 -1.76 -0.19 11.10
CA TRP A 158 -3.12 0.20 10.73
C TRP A 158 -3.95 0.68 11.93
N ALA A 159 -3.31 0.92 13.07
CA ALA A 159 -4.01 1.46 14.24
C ALA A 159 -4.65 2.82 13.92
N ASP A 160 -5.95 2.96 14.15
CA ASP A 160 -6.68 4.22 13.97
C ASP A 160 -6.64 5.11 15.23
N GLY A 161 -6.11 4.56 16.33
CA GLY A 161 -6.00 5.23 17.64
C GLY A 161 -7.31 5.25 18.43
N ASN A 162 -8.41 4.78 17.85
CA ASN A 162 -9.74 4.79 18.44
C ASN A 162 -10.27 3.36 18.66
N HIS A 163 -10.60 2.66 17.58
CA HIS A 163 -11.09 1.29 17.63
C HIS A 163 -9.93 0.28 17.68
N VAL A 164 -8.95 0.43 16.80
CA VAL A 164 -7.71 -0.37 16.80
C VAL A 164 -6.62 0.46 17.47
N VAL A 165 -6.20 0.05 18.67
CA VAL A 165 -5.16 0.76 19.44
C VAL A 165 -3.75 0.26 19.16
N ILE A 166 -3.63 -1.03 18.82
CA ILE A 166 -2.41 -1.62 18.30
C ILE A 166 -2.86 -2.49 17.13
N GLY A 167 -2.27 -2.29 15.98
CA GLY A 167 -2.54 -3.08 14.79
C GLY A 167 -1.28 -3.00 13.97
N GLU A 168 -0.41 -3.99 14.13
CA GLU A 168 0.90 -4.01 13.49
C GLU A 168 1.20 -5.37 12.89
N ASP A 169 1.83 -5.35 11.72
CA ASP A 169 2.45 -6.50 11.09
C ASP A 169 3.91 -6.18 10.74
N SER A 170 4.73 -7.21 10.65
CA SER A 170 6.15 -7.12 10.29
C SER A 170 6.43 -8.23 9.28
N ILE A 171 6.90 -7.86 8.10
CA ILE A 171 7.01 -8.78 6.96
C ILE A 171 8.35 -8.56 6.22
N ASP A 172 8.85 -9.64 5.64
CA ASP A 172 9.82 -9.63 4.55
C ASP A 172 9.10 -9.93 3.22
N PHE A 173 9.74 -9.60 2.10
CA PHE A 173 9.13 -9.75 0.79
C PHE A 173 9.89 -10.77 -0.06
N ASP A 174 9.16 -11.73 -0.60
CA ASP A 174 9.62 -12.64 -1.64
C ASP A 174 8.89 -12.33 -2.94
N ILE A 175 9.55 -11.59 -3.83
CA ILE A 175 8.97 -10.99 -5.03
C ILE A 175 9.41 -11.78 -6.24
N SER A 176 8.48 -12.17 -7.10
CA SER A 176 8.76 -12.85 -8.35
C SER A 176 8.00 -12.23 -9.53
N LEU A 177 8.68 -12.14 -10.67
CA LEU A 177 8.07 -11.79 -11.95
C LEU A 177 7.53 -13.08 -12.57
N ALA A 178 6.25 -13.37 -12.35
CA ALA A 178 5.64 -14.62 -12.79
C ALA A 178 5.46 -14.68 -14.31
N GLN A 179 5.11 -13.56 -14.96
CA GLN A 179 4.81 -13.53 -16.38
C GLN A 179 5.09 -12.15 -17.00
N VAL A 180 5.54 -12.15 -18.26
CA VAL A 180 5.55 -10.96 -19.13
C VAL A 180 4.77 -11.32 -20.40
N ASP A 181 3.67 -10.63 -20.66
CA ASP A 181 2.85 -10.80 -21.86
C ASP A 181 3.05 -9.58 -22.78
N ALA A 182 3.94 -9.74 -23.76
CA ALA A 182 4.28 -8.69 -24.71
C ALA A 182 3.15 -8.37 -25.69
N HIS A 183 2.19 -9.29 -25.90
CA HIS A 183 1.04 -9.08 -26.78
C HIS A 183 -0.01 -8.22 -26.07
N ARG A 184 -0.39 -8.60 -24.84
CA ARG A 184 -1.34 -7.85 -24.02
C ARG A 184 -0.73 -6.63 -23.33
N LYS A 185 0.60 -6.45 -23.43
CA LYS A 185 1.37 -5.38 -22.80
C LYS A 185 1.14 -5.33 -21.28
N VAL A 186 1.19 -6.49 -20.63
CA VAL A 186 1.07 -6.61 -19.18
C VAL A 186 2.16 -7.51 -18.61
N ALA A 187 2.49 -7.31 -17.35
CA ALA A 187 3.29 -8.23 -16.55
C ALA A 187 2.54 -8.66 -15.31
N LYS A 188 2.84 -9.85 -14.79
CA LYS A 188 2.29 -10.36 -13.53
C LYS A 188 3.40 -10.53 -12.51
N LEU A 189 3.20 -9.90 -11.35
CA LEU A 189 4.01 -10.07 -10.16
C LEU A 189 3.30 -11.02 -9.20
N LEU A 190 4.08 -11.85 -8.51
CA LEU A 190 3.67 -12.56 -7.30
C LEU A 190 4.59 -12.12 -6.18
N ILE A 191 4.01 -11.54 -5.13
CA ILE A 191 4.70 -11.03 -3.96
C ILE A 191 4.20 -11.81 -2.76
N ARG A 192 5.10 -12.53 -2.09
CA ARG A 192 4.78 -13.17 -0.82
C ARG A 192 5.30 -12.32 0.32
N HIS A 193 4.42 -12.00 1.25
CA HIS A 193 4.78 -11.39 2.51
C HIS A 193 4.97 -12.52 3.51
N VAL A 194 6.19 -12.65 4.01
CA VAL A 194 6.58 -13.76 4.90
C VAL A 194 7.05 -13.21 6.25
N PRO A 195 6.83 -13.94 7.36
CA PRO A 195 7.37 -13.55 8.64
C PRO A 195 8.90 -13.40 8.57
N PRO A 196 9.46 -12.26 8.99
CA PRO A 196 10.90 -12.10 9.09
C PRO A 196 11.44 -13.00 10.21
N LYS A 197 12.75 -13.28 10.17
CA LYS A 197 13.40 -14.05 11.24
C LYS A 197 13.30 -13.36 12.61
N ASN A 198 13.31 -12.02 12.61
CA ASN A 198 13.23 -11.18 13.80
C ASN A 198 12.15 -10.11 13.60
N PRO A 199 10.85 -10.44 13.77
CA PRO A 199 9.79 -9.46 13.64
C PRO A 199 9.87 -8.41 14.74
N GLN A 200 9.49 -7.19 14.40
CA GLN A 200 9.62 -6.02 15.27
C GLN A 200 8.29 -5.48 15.79
N VAL A 201 7.19 -6.24 15.62
CA VAL A 201 5.87 -5.84 16.14
C VAL A 201 5.89 -5.62 17.64
N LYS A 202 5.09 -4.66 18.12
CA LYS A 202 4.98 -4.38 19.56
C LYS A 202 4.12 -5.41 20.26
N LEU A 203 4.73 -6.18 21.15
CA LEU A 203 4.06 -7.20 21.97
C LEU A 203 3.98 -6.72 23.44
N PRO A 204 2.92 -6.00 23.82
CA PRO A 204 2.84 -5.32 25.12
C PRO A 204 2.76 -6.27 26.32
N ALA A 205 2.25 -7.50 26.16
CA ALA A 205 2.11 -8.45 27.26
C ALA A 205 3.01 -9.68 27.10
N VAL A 206 3.45 -10.24 28.23
CA VAL A 206 4.33 -11.42 28.26
C VAL A 206 3.71 -12.61 27.53
N TRP A 207 2.40 -12.84 27.71
CA TRP A 207 1.70 -13.93 27.05
C TRP A 207 1.70 -13.80 25.53
N MET A 208 1.96 -12.62 24.96
CA MET A 208 2.01 -12.43 23.51
C MET A 208 3.34 -12.86 22.88
N ARG A 209 4.39 -13.06 23.68
CA ARG A 209 5.76 -13.29 23.17
C ARG A 209 6.02 -14.71 22.69
N GLU A 210 5.30 -15.67 23.25
CA GLU A 210 5.39 -17.06 22.79
C GLU A 210 4.79 -17.16 21.38
N ALA A 211 5.52 -17.84 20.49
CA ALA A 211 5.13 -18.03 19.10
C ALA A 211 3.83 -18.85 19.03
N VAL A 212 2.87 -18.39 18.23
CA VAL A 212 1.61 -19.11 17.99
C VAL A 212 1.78 -20.24 16.97
N ALA A 213 2.79 -20.13 16.10
CA ALA A 213 3.05 -21.06 15.02
C ALA A 213 4.55 -21.39 14.94
N ASP A 214 4.98 -21.89 13.79
CA ASP A 214 6.36 -22.28 13.43
C ASP A 214 7.36 -21.10 13.32
N THR A 215 6.90 -19.86 13.47
CA THR A 215 7.73 -18.64 13.39
C THR A 215 7.40 -17.69 14.54
N PRO A 216 8.32 -16.78 14.93
CA PRO A 216 7.99 -15.72 15.88
C PRO A 216 6.79 -14.90 15.41
N ASN A 217 5.98 -14.42 16.35
CA ASN A 217 4.78 -13.65 16.00
C ASN A 217 5.15 -12.37 15.25
N ASN A 218 4.59 -12.22 14.06
CA ASN A 218 4.82 -11.07 13.20
C ASN A 218 3.56 -10.22 13.01
N TRP A 219 2.49 -10.53 13.73
CA TRP A 219 1.22 -9.81 13.69
C TRP A 219 0.65 -9.63 15.09
N VAL A 220 0.08 -8.45 15.36
CA VAL A 220 -0.61 -8.12 16.61
C VAL A 220 -1.79 -7.20 16.33
N ASN A 221 -2.89 -7.43 17.04
CA ASN A 221 -4.07 -6.59 16.96
C ASN A 221 -4.75 -6.47 18.33
N VAL A 222 -4.98 -5.24 18.77
CA VAL A 222 -5.65 -4.90 20.02
C VAL A 222 -6.75 -3.89 19.72
N ILE A 223 -7.97 -4.29 20.01
CA ILE A 223 -9.18 -3.52 19.74
C ILE A 223 -9.80 -3.05 21.06
N ARG A 224 -10.32 -1.82 21.08
CA ARG A 224 -11.17 -1.33 22.18
C ARG A 224 -12.56 -1.91 22.09
N ASN A 225 -13.06 -2.39 23.22
CA ASN A 225 -14.45 -2.79 23.41
C ASN A 225 -14.96 -2.17 24.72
N GLY A 226 -15.33 -0.88 24.66
CA GLY A 226 -15.53 -0.05 25.85
C GLY A 226 -14.22 0.07 26.66
N ASP A 227 -14.32 -0.16 27.97
CA ASP A 227 -13.15 -0.19 28.87
C ASP A 227 -12.28 -1.44 28.69
N LYS A 228 -12.84 -2.49 28.07
CA LYS A 228 -12.16 -3.76 27.82
C LYS A 228 -11.36 -3.73 26.52
N ARG A 229 -10.53 -4.76 26.34
CA ARG A 229 -9.74 -4.98 25.12
C ARG A 229 -9.98 -6.39 24.57
N VAL A 230 -9.98 -6.51 23.26
CA VAL A 230 -9.83 -7.80 22.58
C VAL A 230 -8.46 -7.79 21.94
N ALA A 231 -7.59 -8.69 22.39
CA ALA A 231 -6.19 -8.70 22.02
C ALA A 231 -5.82 -10.01 21.34
N ALA A 232 -5.17 -9.93 20.19
CA ALA A 232 -4.75 -11.08 19.40
C ALA A 232 -3.31 -10.89 18.90
N VAL A 233 -2.61 -12.01 18.75
CA VAL A 233 -1.21 -12.07 18.28
C VAL A 233 -1.03 -13.35 17.48
N GLY A 234 -0.15 -13.36 16.48
CA GLY A 234 0.14 -14.58 15.74
C GLY A 234 1.06 -14.41 14.55
N LYS A 235 0.91 -15.36 13.62
CA LYS A 235 1.60 -15.42 12.33
C LYS A 235 0.66 -14.93 11.24
N GLU A 236 1.07 -13.92 10.50
CA GLU A 236 0.40 -13.44 9.28
C GLU A 236 1.28 -13.67 8.05
N THR A 237 0.66 -14.10 6.96
CA THR A 237 1.27 -14.26 5.64
C THR A 237 0.31 -13.74 4.58
N PHE A 238 0.87 -13.16 3.52
CA PHE A 238 0.09 -12.69 2.37
C PHE A 238 0.67 -13.24 1.07
N ASP A 239 -0.20 -13.62 0.14
CA ASP A 239 0.16 -13.82 -1.26
C ASP A 239 -0.56 -12.74 -2.10
N VAL A 240 0.22 -11.85 -2.68
CA VAL A 240 -0.27 -10.76 -3.52
C VAL A 240 0.07 -11.03 -4.98
N GLN A 241 -0.93 -11.00 -5.85
CA GLN A 241 -0.74 -11.03 -7.30
C GLN A 241 -1.12 -9.68 -7.88
N ILE A 242 -0.26 -9.12 -8.73
CA ILE A 242 -0.51 -7.83 -9.38
C ILE A 242 -0.30 -7.98 -10.88
N THR A 243 -1.31 -7.62 -11.65
CA THR A 243 -1.17 -7.42 -13.10
C THR A 243 -0.90 -5.95 -13.36
N VAL A 244 0.23 -5.64 -13.98
CA VAL A 244 0.71 -4.27 -14.24
C VAL A 244 0.68 -4.01 -15.74
N SER A 245 0.26 -2.82 -16.14
CA SER A 245 0.36 -2.34 -17.52
C SER A 245 1.82 -2.04 -17.86
N LEU A 246 2.37 -2.66 -18.90
CA LEU A 246 3.70 -2.32 -19.42
C LEU A 246 3.72 -1.01 -20.23
N LEU A 247 2.54 -0.50 -20.60
CA LEU A 247 2.41 0.77 -21.31
C LEU A 247 2.45 1.97 -20.37
N LYS A 248 1.86 1.83 -19.18
CA LYS A 248 1.64 2.94 -18.25
C LYS A 248 2.22 2.71 -16.85
N GLY A 249 2.58 1.48 -16.49
CA GLY A 249 3.02 1.11 -15.14
C GLY A 249 1.92 1.17 -14.08
N GLU A 250 0.66 1.33 -14.47
CA GLU A 250 -0.49 1.30 -13.56
C GLU A 250 -0.92 -0.14 -13.23
N ILE A 251 -1.54 -0.33 -12.08
CA ILE A 251 -2.14 -1.62 -11.72
C ILE A 251 -3.39 -1.83 -12.58
N VAL A 252 -3.45 -2.93 -13.31
CA VAL A 252 -4.64 -3.33 -14.07
C VAL A 252 -5.60 -4.13 -13.18
N SER A 253 -5.05 -5.03 -12.37
CA SER A 253 -5.79 -5.82 -11.38
C SER A 253 -4.84 -6.39 -10.35
N GLY A 254 -5.41 -6.86 -9.25
CA GLY A 254 -4.64 -7.58 -8.25
C GLY A 254 -5.51 -8.38 -7.30
N THR A 255 -4.91 -9.34 -6.62
CA THR A 255 -5.52 -10.12 -5.54
C THR A 255 -4.59 -10.20 -4.34
N ILE A 256 -5.16 -10.25 -3.14
CA ILE A 256 -4.46 -10.57 -1.89
C ILE A 256 -5.17 -11.77 -1.27
N GLU A 257 -4.41 -12.82 -0.98
CA GLU A 257 -4.79 -13.87 -0.04
C GLU A 257 -4.04 -13.60 1.26
N ASN A 258 -4.75 -13.20 2.30
CA ASN A 258 -4.16 -12.99 3.63
C ASN A 258 -4.64 -14.08 4.59
N SER A 259 -3.70 -14.74 5.25
CA SER A 259 -3.95 -15.72 6.29
C SER A 259 -3.26 -15.32 7.58
N VAL A 260 -4.03 -15.28 8.68
CA VAL A 260 -3.52 -15.12 10.03
C VAL A 260 -3.89 -16.34 10.87
N THR A 261 -2.88 -17.00 11.42
CA THR A 261 -3.04 -17.98 12.50
C THR A 261 -2.65 -17.31 13.81
N ALA A 262 -3.64 -17.08 14.65
CA ALA A 262 -3.50 -16.27 15.86
C ALA A 262 -4.12 -16.95 17.08
N ARG A 263 -3.80 -16.38 18.23
CA ARG A 263 -4.54 -16.58 19.48
C ARG A 263 -5.09 -15.26 19.96
N GLU A 264 -6.23 -15.30 20.63
CA GLU A 264 -6.96 -14.14 21.12
C GLU A 264 -7.31 -14.29 22.60
N ARG A 265 -7.36 -13.17 23.31
CA ARG A 265 -7.92 -13.06 24.66
C ARG A 265 -8.78 -11.81 24.80
N ASP A 266 -9.82 -11.91 25.62
CA ASP A 266 -10.55 -10.75 26.14
C ASP A 266 -9.85 -10.28 27.42
N CYS A 267 -9.49 -9.00 27.49
CA CYS A 267 -8.76 -8.39 28.61
C CYS A 267 -9.56 -7.27 29.26
N GLN A 268 -9.45 -7.14 30.57
CA GLN A 268 -10.13 -6.10 31.36
C GLN A 268 -9.29 -4.83 31.49
N ASP A 269 -8.00 -4.86 31.15
CA ASP A 269 -7.04 -3.77 31.31
C ASP A 269 -6.31 -3.42 30.00
N ALA A 270 -5.81 -2.19 29.91
CA ALA A 270 -5.07 -1.72 28.74
C ALA A 270 -3.65 -2.31 28.64
N ALA A 271 -3.06 -2.77 29.76
CA ALA A 271 -1.76 -3.43 29.78
C ALA A 271 -1.83 -4.90 29.34
N LEU A 272 -3.04 -5.44 29.13
CA LEU A 272 -3.31 -6.80 28.68
C LEU A 272 -2.74 -7.86 29.64
N THR A 273 -2.78 -7.57 30.93
CA THR A 273 -2.29 -8.43 32.01
C THR A 273 -3.40 -9.18 32.73
N ASN A 274 -4.62 -8.64 32.74
CA ASN A 274 -5.82 -9.27 33.27
C ASN A 274 -6.71 -9.72 32.11
N CYS A 275 -6.41 -10.90 31.58
CA CYS A 275 -7.11 -11.48 30.44
C CYS A 275 -7.71 -12.84 30.78
N GLY A 276 -8.83 -13.16 30.14
CA GLY A 276 -9.44 -14.49 30.22
C GLY A 276 -8.68 -15.55 29.41
N ASP A 277 -9.36 -16.67 29.18
CA ASP A 277 -8.80 -17.82 28.47
C ASP A 277 -8.39 -17.49 27.03
N THR A 278 -7.38 -18.23 26.58
CA THR A 278 -6.89 -18.11 25.19
C THR A 278 -7.82 -18.84 24.25
N ARG A 279 -8.18 -18.20 23.14
CA ARG A 279 -8.96 -18.79 22.05
C ARG A 279 -8.14 -18.82 20.77
N PRO A 280 -8.13 -19.93 20.01
CA PRO A 280 -7.56 -19.92 18.66
C PRO A 280 -8.39 -18.99 17.76
N ARG A 281 -7.71 -18.27 16.87
CA ARG A 281 -8.32 -17.38 15.90
C ARG A 281 -7.66 -17.58 14.54
N GLN A 282 -8.47 -17.90 13.53
CA GLN A 282 -8.04 -17.89 12.14
C GLN A 282 -8.67 -16.71 11.42
N ILE A 283 -7.88 -15.98 10.66
CA ILE A 283 -8.36 -14.93 9.75
C ILE A 283 -7.97 -15.35 8.34
N LEU A 284 -8.95 -15.38 7.45
CA LEU A 284 -8.74 -15.59 6.02
C LEU A 284 -9.42 -14.43 5.29
N ARG A 285 -8.62 -13.66 4.57
CA ARG A 285 -9.10 -12.55 3.75
C ARG A 285 -8.73 -12.79 2.30
N HIS A 286 -9.69 -12.54 1.43
CA HIS A 286 -9.50 -12.52 -0.01
C HIS A 286 -9.89 -11.15 -0.52
N ILE A 287 -8.96 -10.42 -1.13
CA ILE A 287 -9.20 -9.08 -1.68
C ILE A 287 -8.90 -9.11 -3.17
N LYS A 288 -9.70 -8.38 -3.96
CA LYS A 288 -9.50 -8.20 -5.39
C LYS A 288 -9.70 -6.74 -5.76
N ILE A 289 -8.81 -6.23 -6.60
CA ILE A 289 -8.99 -4.95 -7.29
C ILE A 289 -9.00 -5.14 -8.80
N SER A 290 -9.71 -4.27 -9.50
CA SER A 290 -9.69 -4.22 -10.96
C SER A 290 -9.88 -2.78 -11.42
N LEU A 291 -9.01 -2.34 -12.33
CA LEU A 291 -9.16 -1.07 -13.03
C LEU A 291 -10.39 -1.15 -13.94
N VAL A 292 -11.33 -0.23 -13.75
CA VAL A 292 -12.54 -0.06 -14.55
C VAL A 292 -12.17 0.82 -15.74
N ARG A 293 -12.41 0.31 -16.94
CA ARG A 293 -12.24 1.03 -18.20
C ARG A 293 -13.59 1.42 -18.78
#